data_AF-A0A2K8V843-F1
#
_entry.id   AF-A0A2K8V843-F1
#
_cell.length_a   1.000
_cell.length_b   1.000
_cell.length_c   1.000
_cell.angle_alpha   90.00
_cell.angle_beta   90.00
_cell.angle_gamma   90.00
#
_symmetry.space_group_name_H-M   'P 1'
#
loop_
_entity.id
_entity.type
_entity.pdbx_description
1 polymer ?
#
loop_
_entity_poly.entity_id
_entity_poly.type
_entity_poly.pdbx_seq_one_letter_code
_entity_poly.pdbx_strand_id
1 'polypeptide(L)'
;MAFYTELNDLQVTDLVTLKEVKDHLKIELDYIEDDALIMSYMEAAFSYIISYLGRDVLDQTYTVKGKSFEDVFAFKRQTIKSVDNVEYVNEGNEQQTLSTDLYYLESIDKFESKILFLLSDLPKVKVNKSDAVTLTVTCGFKKIPKAIKQSLFLLVGEYYEFRSDRSKVKNTAVMHMLAPHRYYSNE
;
A
#
# COMPACT_ATOMS: atom_id res chain seq x y z
N MET A 1 -6.00 -0.82 20.62
CA MET A 1 -6.07 -1.13 19.18
C MET A 1 -5.82 0.16 18.43
N ALA A 2 -4.71 0.19 17.70
CA ALA A 2 -4.33 1.34 16.90
C ALA A 2 -5.26 1.51 15.69
N PHE A 3 -5.46 2.75 15.27
CA PHE A 3 -6.15 3.10 14.04
C PHE A 3 -5.14 3.71 13.06
N TYR A 4 -5.38 3.56 11.77
CA TYR A 4 -4.50 4.12 10.74
C TYR A 4 -5.26 5.00 9.77
N THR A 5 -4.54 5.90 9.12
CA THR A 5 -5.08 6.80 8.10
C THR A 5 -4.07 6.92 6.96
N GLU A 6 -4.57 6.87 5.73
CA GLU A 6 -3.82 7.07 4.50
C GLU A 6 -3.59 8.57 4.29
N LEU A 7 -2.37 8.95 3.93
CA LEU A 7 -2.00 10.36 3.78
C LEU A 7 -1.93 10.83 2.31
N ASN A 8 -1.66 9.93 1.36
CA ASN A 8 -1.48 10.31 -0.04
C ASN A 8 -2.55 9.68 -0.93
N ASP A 9 -2.89 10.37 -2.01
CA ASP A 9 -3.76 9.83 -3.06
C ASP A 9 -2.91 9.09 -4.10
N LEU A 10 -3.11 7.79 -4.25
CA LEU A 10 -2.39 6.98 -5.22
C LEU A 10 -2.93 7.22 -6.63
N GLN A 11 -2.03 7.52 -7.57
CA GLN A 11 -2.37 7.70 -8.98
C GLN A 11 -1.89 6.49 -9.79
N VAL A 12 -2.78 5.87 -10.57
CA VAL A 12 -2.41 4.73 -11.44
C VAL A 12 -1.32 5.10 -12.46
N THR A 13 -1.22 6.38 -12.80
CA THR A 13 -0.20 6.93 -13.70
C THR A 13 1.23 6.74 -13.20
N ASP A 14 1.42 6.58 -11.89
CA ASP A 14 2.73 6.30 -11.29
C ASP A 14 3.17 4.83 -11.51
N LEU A 15 2.22 3.94 -11.81
CA LEU A 15 2.47 2.54 -12.17
C LEU A 15 2.66 2.37 -13.69
N VAL A 16 1.73 2.91 -14.47
CA VAL A 16 1.78 2.89 -15.94
C VAL A 16 1.29 4.21 -16.50
N THR A 17 1.90 4.67 -17.60
CA THR A 17 1.44 5.88 -18.28
C THR A 17 0.29 5.56 -19.24
N LEU A 18 -0.54 6.57 -19.52
CA LEU A 18 -1.59 6.46 -20.55
C LEU A 18 -1.01 6.05 -21.92
N LYS A 19 0.18 6.56 -22.27
CA LYS A 19 0.90 6.20 -23.49
C LYS A 19 1.20 4.70 -23.59
N GLU A 20 1.65 4.08 -22.50
CA GLU A 20 1.92 2.64 -22.46
C GLU A 20 0.65 1.81 -22.62
N VAL A 21 -0.46 2.28 -22.03
CA VAL A 21 -1.76 1.61 -22.15
C VAL A 21 -2.32 1.74 -23.58
N LYS A 22 -2.22 2.91 -24.20
CA LYS A 22 -2.62 3.09 -25.61
C LYS A 22 -1.83 2.18 -26.56
N ASP A 23 -0.52 2.06 -26.34
CA ASP A 23 0.32 1.12 -27.10
C ASP A 23 -0.09 -0.35 -26.90
N HIS A 24 -0.51 -0.72 -25.67
CA HIS A 24 -1.07 -2.04 -25.38
C HIS A 24 -2.37 -2.29 -26.14
N LEU A 25 -3.27 -1.30 -26.15
CA LEU A 25 -4.58 -1.35 -26.83
C LEU A 25 -4.49 -1.17 -28.36
N LYS A 26 -3.29 -0.88 -28.89
CA LYS A 26 -3.08 -0.56 -30.31
C LYS A 26 -3.89 0.67 -30.78
N ILE A 27 -3.95 1.68 -29.91
CA ILE A 27 -4.56 2.98 -30.18
C ILE A 27 -3.45 3.99 -30.47
N GLU A 28 -3.59 4.75 -31.56
CA GLU A 28 -2.65 5.81 -31.92
C GLU A 28 -2.58 6.90 -30.85
N LEU A 29 -1.40 7.49 -30.65
CA LEU A 29 -1.19 8.42 -29.52
C LEU A 29 -1.94 9.73 -29.66
N ASP A 30 -2.18 10.18 -30.89
CA ASP A 30 -2.92 11.40 -31.23
C ASP A 30 -4.45 11.21 -31.18
N TYR A 31 -4.95 9.98 -31.05
CA TYR A 31 -6.36 9.71 -30.82
C TYR A 31 -6.74 9.98 -29.35
N ILE A 32 -7.22 11.18 -29.05
CA ILE A 32 -7.47 11.63 -27.67
C ILE A 32 -8.91 11.43 -27.17
N GLU A 33 -9.85 11.05 -28.04
CA GLU A 33 -11.28 10.97 -27.68
C GLU A 33 -11.55 9.96 -26.56
N ASP A 34 -10.77 8.87 -26.53
CA ASP A 34 -10.90 7.80 -25.54
C ASP A 34 -9.99 7.98 -24.31
N ASP A 35 -9.15 9.03 -24.25
CA ASP A 35 -8.15 9.15 -23.17
C ASP A 35 -8.79 9.16 -21.78
N ALA A 36 -9.91 9.87 -21.61
CA ALA A 36 -10.67 9.90 -20.36
C ALA A 36 -11.28 8.53 -20.01
N LEU A 37 -11.78 7.81 -21.03
CA LEU A 37 -12.35 6.48 -20.86
C LEU A 37 -11.27 5.47 -20.45
N ILE A 38 -10.14 5.48 -21.16
CA ILE A 38 -8.99 4.60 -20.86
C ILE A 38 -8.46 4.87 -19.45
N MET A 39 -8.38 6.14 -19.03
CA MET A 39 -7.98 6.48 -17.66
C MET A 39 -8.93 5.85 -16.62
N SER A 40 -10.25 5.93 -16.84
CA SER A 40 -11.23 5.31 -15.92
C SER A 40 -11.06 3.79 -15.82
N TYR A 41 -10.70 3.12 -16.93
CA TYR A 41 -10.41 1.68 -16.92
C TYR A 41 -9.08 1.37 -16.23
N MET A 42 -8.07 2.22 -16.37
CA MET A 42 -6.80 2.09 -15.65
C MET A 42 -7.03 2.16 -14.14
N GLU A 43 -7.80 3.14 -13.67
CA GLU A 43 -8.15 3.30 -12.25
C GLU A 43 -8.95 2.09 -11.73
N ALA A 44 -9.95 1.63 -12.48
CA ALA A 44 -10.73 0.44 -12.13
C ALA A 44 -9.87 -0.83 -12.06
N ALA A 45 -8.95 -1.01 -13.01
CA ALA A 45 -8.01 -2.14 -13.04
C ALA A 45 -7.05 -2.08 -11.85
N PHE A 46 -6.55 -0.90 -11.53
CA PHE A 46 -5.64 -0.68 -10.41
C PHE A 46 -6.33 -0.96 -9.07
N SER A 47 -7.55 -0.49 -8.89
CA SER A 47 -8.39 -0.77 -7.71
C SER A 47 -8.62 -2.28 -7.54
N TYR A 48 -8.94 -2.99 -8.63
CA TYR A 48 -9.05 -4.45 -8.61
C TYR A 48 -7.77 -5.14 -8.15
N ILE A 49 -6.61 -4.71 -8.67
CA ILE A 49 -5.30 -5.26 -8.30
C ILE A 49 -5.01 -5.06 -6.81
N ILE A 50 -5.18 -3.84 -6.29
CA ILE A 50 -4.94 -3.54 -4.87
C ILE A 50 -5.85 -4.39 -3.99
N SER A 51 -7.14 -4.45 -4.32
CA SER A 51 -8.13 -5.25 -3.59
C SER A 51 -7.76 -6.73 -3.58
N TYR A 52 -7.33 -7.27 -4.74
CA TYR A 52 -6.91 -8.66 -4.86
C TYR A 52 -5.64 -8.96 -4.04
N LEU A 53 -4.65 -8.06 -4.09
CA LEU A 53 -3.38 -8.22 -3.40
C LEU A 53 -3.49 -8.02 -1.88
N GLY A 54 -4.46 -7.24 -1.40
CA GLY A 54 -4.62 -6.94 0.02
C GLY A 54 -3.48 -6.10 0.61
N ARG A 55 -2.75 -5.36 -0.24
CA ARG A 55 -1.62 -4.48 0.09
C ARG A 55 -1.42 -3.44 -1.00
N ASP A 56 -0.73 -2.35 -0.68
CA ASP A 56 -0.43 -1.33 -1.68
C ASP A 56 0.65 -1.78 -2.66
N VAL A 57 0.46 -1.36 -3.91
CA VAL A 57 1.40 -1.56 -5.02
C VAL A 57 2.45 -0.46 -5.05
N LEU A 58 1.98 0.78 -5.02
CA LEU A 58 2.79 2.00 -5.00
C LEU A 58 3.15 2.37 -3.55
N ASP A 59 4.04 3.35 -3.40
CA ASP A 59 4.41 3.87 -2.09
C ASP A 59 3.23 4.67 -1.51
N GLN A 60 2.71 4.22 -0.37
CA GLN A 60 1.62 4.86 0.36
C GLN A 60 2.04 5.13 1.79
N THR A 61 1.81 6.36 2.26
CA THR A 61 2.17 6.77 3.62
C THR A 61 0.97 6.61 4.55
N TYR A 62 1.21 5.93 5.68
CA TYR A 62 0.22 5.68 6.72
C TYR A 62 0.62 6.37 8.00
N THR A 63 -0.36 7.02 8.63
CA THR A 63 -0.27 7.42 10.03
C THR A 63 -0.98 6.39 10.89
N VAL A 64 -0.27 5.69 11.78
CA VAL A 64 -0.80 4.71 12.72
C VAL A 64 -0.78 5.32 14.12
N LYS A 65 -1.94 5.46 14.76
CA LYS A 65 -2.10 6.06 16.08
C LYS A 65 -2.61 5.05 17.10
N GLY A 66 -2.05 5.05 18.29
CA GLY A 66 -2.43 4.10 19.34
C GLY A 66 -2.11 4.58 20.75
N LYS A 67 -2.51 3.78 21.73
CA LYS A 67 -2.38 4.10 23.18
C LYS A 67 -0.96 3.88 23.71
N SER A 68 -0.20 2.99 23.07
CA SER A 68 1.15 2.60 23.48
C SER A 68 1.99 2.29 22.25
N PHE A 69 3.30 2.19 22.47
CA PHE A 69 4.24 1.74 21.45
C PHE A 69 3.92 0.34 20.94
N GLU A 70 3.57 -0.60 21.83
CA GLU A 70 3.16 -1.96 21.48
C GLU A 70 1.92 -1.97 20.57
N ASP A 71 0.91 -1.16 20.88
CA ASP A 71 -0.33 -1.05 20.10
C ASP A 71 -0.04 -0.59 18.66
N VAL A 72 0.91 0.34 18.49
CA VAL A 72 1.24 0.94 17.20
C VAL A 72 2.19 0.05 16.40
N PHE A 73 3.14 -0.60 17.06
CA PHE A 73 4.14 -1.46 16.41
C PHE A 73 3.56 -2.82 16.02
N ALA A 74 2.39 -3.18 16.56
CA ALA A 74 1.58 -4.31 16.11
C ALA A 74 0.92 -4.08 14.73
N PHE A 75 1.19 -2.96 14.04
CA PHE A 75 0.70 -2.73 12.68
C PHE A 75 1.25 -3.75 11.68
N LYS A 76 0.36 -4.64 11.20
CA LYS A 76 0.69 -5.72 10.27
C LYS A 76 -0.19 -5.73 9.02
N ARG A 77 -0.85 -4.62 8.67
CA ARG A 77 -1.79 -4.64 7.54
C ARG A 77 -1.08 -4.83 6.20
N GLN A 78 0.16 -4.36 6.09
CA GLN A 78 0.93 -4.35 4.85
C GLN A 78 2.42 -4.50 5.13
N THR A 79 3.20 -4.73 4.07
CA THR A 79 4.66 -4.68 4.17
C THR A 79 5.13 -3.23 4.32
N ILE A 80 5.70 -2.93 5.49
CA ILE A 80 6.34 -1.65 5.76
C ILE A 80 7.66 -1.60 4.98
N LYS A 81 7.85 -0.53 4.21
CA LYS A 81 9.04 -0.26 3.40
C LYS A 81 10.04 0.59 4.19
N SER A 82 9.56 1.63 4.86
CA SER A 82 10.34 2.49 5.76
C SER A 82 9.48 3.03 6.91
N VAL A 83 10.15 3.35 8.01
CA VAL A 83 9.57 4.13 9.11
C VAL A 83 10.07 5.57 8.92
N ASP A 84 9.14 6.50 8.81
CA ASP A 84 9.46 7.90 8.50
C ASP A 84 9.61 8.69 9.80
N ASN A 85 8.71 8.49 10.77
CA ASN A 85 8.82 9.08 12.10
C ASN A 85 8.02 8.30 13.15
N VAL A 86 8.43 8.41 14.42
CA VAL A 86 7.68 7.94 15.58
C VAL A 86 7.58 9.07 16.59
N GLU A 87 6.36 9.50 16.88
CA GLU A 87 6.05 10.57 17.81
C GLU A 87 5.23 10.04 18.98
N TYR A 88 5.42 10.61 20.16
CA TYR A 88 4.65 10.23 21.34
C TYR A 88 4.41 11.43 22.25
N VAL A 89 3.37 11.34 23.06
CA VAL A 89 3.06 12.32 24.10
C VAL A 89 3.57 11.80 25.44
N ASN A 90 4.48 12.53 26.08
CA ASN A 90 5.02 12.18 27.38
C ASN A 90 4.01 12.43 28.52
N GLU A 91 4.34 12.01 29.75
CA GLU A 91 3.49 12.24 30.93
C GLU A 91 3.21 13.74 31.20
N GLY A 92 4.14 14.62 30.79
CA GLY A 92 4.00 16.08 30.83
C GLY A 92 3.07 16.68 29.78
N ASN A 93 2.43 15.86 28.93
CA ASN A 93 1.58 16.28 27.82
C ASN A 93 2.32 17.05 26.70
N GLU A 94 3.61 16.80 26.55
CA GLU A 94 4.43 17.35 25.47
C GLU A 94 4.66 16.30 24.38
N GLN A 95 4.62 16.74 23.12
CA GLN A 95 4.95 15.91 21.97
C GLN A 95 6.46 15.78 21.85
N GLN A 96 6.93 14.55 21.73
CA GLN A 96 8.33 14.17 21.61
C GLN A 96 8.50 13.25 20.41
N THR A 97 9.66 13.36 19.76
CA THR A 97 10.04 12.48 18.65
C THR A 97 11.00 11.42 19.17
N LEU A 98 10.68 10.15 18.91
CA LEU A 98 11.56 9.04 19.25
C LEU A 98 12.73 9.03 18.26
N SER A 99 13.96 9.02 18.78
CA SER A 99 15.16 8.92 17.94
C SER A 99 15.15 7.63 17.12
N THR A 100 15.58 7.75 15.86
CA THR A 100 15.74 6.62 14.93
C THR A 100 16.77 5.59 15.41
N ASP A 101 17.66 5.96 16.34
CA ASP A 101 18.66 5.04 16.90
C ASP A 101 18.05 4.02 17.87
N LEU A 102 16.79 4.21 18.27
CA LEU A 102 16.11 3.41 19.30
C LEU A 102 15.24 2.29 18.72
N TYR A 103 14.99 2.30 17.42
CA TYR A 103 14.18 1.31 16.74
C TYR A 103 14.75 0.98 15.36
N TYR A 104 14.45 -0.21 14.86
CA TYR A 104 14.79 -0.59 13.50
C TYR A 104 13.68 -1.42 12.88
N LEU A 105 13.63 -1.38 11.55
CA LEU A 105 12.71 -2.19 10.77
C LEU A 105 13.40 -3.49 10.37
N GLU A 106 12.90 -4.61 10.86
CA GLU A 106 13.33 -5.95 10.45
C GLU A 106 12.41 -6.50 9.36
N SER A 107 12.99 -6.96 8.26
CA SER A 107 12.27 -7.67 7.20
C SER A 107 12.31 -9.16 7.54
N ILE A 108 11.16 -9.74 7.89
CA ILE A 108 11.08 -11.18 8.22
C ILE A 108 11.05 -12.00 6.94
N ASP A 109 10.16 -11.62 6.03
CA ASP A 109 10.07 -12.23 4.71
C ASP A 109 9.66 -11.18 3.65
N LYS A 110 9.10 -11.65 2.53
CA LYS A 110 8.63 -10.80 1.42
C LYS A 110 7.37 -9.99 1.76
N PHE A 111 6.66 -10.35 2.82
CA PHE A 111 5.32 -9.89 3.17
C PHE A 111 5.27 -9.21 4.54
N GLU A 112 5.96 -9.74 5.54
CA GLU A 112 5.98 -9.23 6.91
C GLU A 112 7.27 -8.43 7.18
N SER A 113 7.08 -7.22 7.70
CA SER A 113 8.12 -6.42 8.34
C SER A 113 7.68 -6.17 9.78
N LYS A 114 8.62 -6.21 10.73
CA LYS A 114 8.35 -5.85 12.13
C LYS A 114 9.24 -4.69 12.54
N ILE A 115 8.67 -3.79 13.34
CA ILE A 115 9.44 -2.74 13.99
C ILE A 115 9.86 -3.26 15.37
N LEU A 116 11.16 -3.29 15.62
CA LEU A 116 11.76 -3.79 16.86
C LEU A 116 12.52 -2.66 17.57
N PHE A 117 12.56 -2.73 18.90
CA PHE A 117 13.29 -1.78 19.74
C PHE A 117 14.70 -2.29 20.05
N LEU A 118 15.64 -1.36 20.19
CA LEU A 118 17.00 -1.67 20.67
C LEU A 118 17.14 -1.54 22.19
N LEU A 119 16.31 -0.71 22.85
CA LEU A 119 16.33 -0.53 24.29
C LEU A 119 15.39 -1.49 25.01
N SER A 120 15.78 -1.87 26.22
CA SER A 120 14.97 -2.68 27.13
C SER A 120 13.80 -1.90 27.75
N ASP A 121 13.89 -0.57 27.86
CA ASP A 121 12.84 0.27 28.44
C ASP A 121 12.36 1.36 27.45
N LEU A 122 11.05 1.39 27.20
CA LEU A 122 10.40 2.39 26.35
C LEU A 122 10.12 3.68 27.12
N PRO A 123 10.14 4.87 26.46
CA PRO A 123 9.70 6.10 27.08
C PRO A 123 8.26 5.98 27.59
N LYS A 124 8.00 6.53 28.78
CA LYS A 124 6.64 6.55 29.32
C LYS A 124 5.76 7.50 28.51
N VAL A 125 4.60 6.99 28.12
CA VAL A 125 3.58 7.73 27.37
C VAL A 125 2.46 8.18 28.29
N LYS A 126 1.76 9.25 27.90
CA LYS A 126 0.62 9.77 28.65
C LYS A 126 -0.49 8.72 28.79
N VAL A 127 -0.83 8.38 30.03
CA VAL A 127 -1.94 7.49 30.36
C VAL A 127 -3.28 8.13 29.98
N ASN A 128 -4.26 7.31 29.58
CA ASN A 128 -5.62 7.72 29.18
C ASN A 128 -5.72 8.57 27.90
N LYS A 129 -4.71 8.57 27.03
CA LYS A 129 -4.79 9.14 25.68
C LYS A 129 -4.85 8.02 24.62
N SER A 130 -5.86 8.04 23.77
CA SER A 130 -6.09 6.99 22.75
C SER A 130 -5.10 7.03 21.58
N ASP A 131 -4.50 8.19 21.35
CA ASP A 131 -3.56 8.57 20.31
C ASP A 131 -2.24 9.04 20.93
N ALA A 132 -1.80 8.38 22.00
CA ALA A 132 -0.59 8.74 22.74
C ALA A 132 0.69 8.54 21.93
N VAL A 133 0.68 7.60 20.98
CA VAL A 133 1.79 7.30 20.07
C VAL A 133 1.30 7.39 18.63
N THR A 134 2.09 8.02 17.78
CA THR A 134 1.86 8.17 16.34
C THR A 134 3.08 7.64 15.59
N LEU A 135 2.87 6.70 14.67
CA LEU A 135 3.87 6.14 13.78
C LEU A 135 3.52 6.55 12.36
N THR A 136 4.48 7.16 11.67
CA THR A 136 4.37 7.46 10.24
C THR A 136 5.25 6.46 9.49
N VAL A 137 4.64 5.65 8.63
CA VAL A 137 5.32 4.62 7.83
C VAL A 137 4.95 4.73 6.37
N THR A 138 5.92 4.42 5.52
CA THR A 138 5.68 4.23 4.10
C THR A 138 5.60 2.73 3.80
N CYS A 139 4.48 2.31 3.22
CA CYS A 139 4.17 0.95 2.80
C CYS A 139 4.19 0.85 1.27
N GLY A 140 4.35 -0.35 0.73
CA GLY A 140 4.34 -0.59 -0.71
C GLY A 140 5.31 -1.69 -1.15
N PHE A 141 5.55 -1.81 -2.45
CA PHE A 141 6.57 -2.73 -2.96
C PHE A 141 7.94 -2.03 -3.02
N LYS A 142 8.96 -2.66 -2.42
CA LYS A 142 10.37 -2.24 -2.63
C LYS A 142 10.75 -2.24 -4.12
N LYS A 143 10.27 -3.26 -4.85
CA LYS A 143 10.41 -3.39 -6.30
C LYS A 143 9.12 -3.96 -6.85
N ILE A 144 8.42 -3.17 -7.65
CA ILE A 144 7.14 -3.57 -8.26
C ILE A 144 7.41 -4.71 -9.26
N PRO A 145 6.81 -5.90 -9.07
CA PRO A 145 6.92 -7.00 -10.02
C PRO A 145 6.32 -6.63 -11.38
N LYS A 146 7.01 -6.99 -12.46
CA LYS A 146 6.51 -6.80 -13.84
C LYS A 146 5.13 -7.44 -14.06
N ALA A 147 4.85 -8.53 -13.34
CA ALA A 147 3.56 -9.23 -13.37
C ALA A 147 2.37 -8.34 -12.96
N ILE A 148 2.56 -7.39 -12.03
CA ILE A 148 1.51 -6.45 -11.62
C ILE A 148 1.19 -5.49 -12.76
N LYS A 149 2.23 -4.90 -13.37
CA LYS A 149 2.07 -4.03 -14.54
C LYS A 149 1.41 -4.76 -15.72
N GLN A 150 1.83 -5.99 -16.00
CA GLN A 150 1.20 -6.80 -17.04
C GLN A 150 -0.26 -7.14 -16.74
N SER A 151 -0.60 -7.41 -15.47
CA SER A 151 -1.97 -7.68 -15.04
C SER A 151 -2.88 -6.48 -15.28
N LEU A 152 -2.38 -5.27 -15.03
CA LEU A 152 -3.12 -4.04 -15.31
C LEU A 152 -3.43 -3.91 -16.81
N PHE A 153 -2.44 -4.14 -17.68
CA PHE A 153 -2.67 -4.12 -19.13
C PHE A 153 -3.76 -5.10 -19.58
N LEU A 154 -3.70 -6.36 -19.11
CA LEU A 154 -4.70 -7.37 -19.45
C LEU A 154 -6.12 -6.97 -18.99
N LEU A 155 -6.24 -6.42 -17.78
CA LEU A 155 -7.53 -5.95 -17.25
C LEU A 155 -8.07 -4.77 -18.05
N VAL A 156 -7.23 -3.79 -18.37
CA VAL A 156 -7.66 -2.62 -19.17
C VAL A 156 -8.07 -3.05 -20.58
N GLY A 157 -7.34 -3.97 -21.21
CA GLY A 157 -7.74 -4.56 -22.49
C GLY A 157 -9.09 -5.26 -22.42
N GLU A 158 -9.34 -6.02 -21.34
CA GLU A 158 -10.65 -6.66 -21.12
C GLU A 158 -11.77 -5.63 -20.94
N TYR A 159 -11.57 -4.59 -20.13
CA TYR A 159 -12.59 -3.58 -19.85
C TYR A 159 -12.91 -2.71 -21.07
N TYR A 160 -11.90 -2.40 -21.88
CA TYR A 160 -12.07 -1.60 -23.09
C TYR A 160 -12.85 -2.35 -24.18
N GLU A 161 -12.51 -3.62 -24.38
CA GLU A 161 -13.16 -4.50 -25.38
C GLU A 161 -14.57 -4.93 -24.92
N PHE A 162 -14.71 -5.33 -23.66
CA PHE A 162 -15.94 -5.89 -23.11
C PHE A 162 -16.56 -4.91 -22.10
N ARG A 163 -17.37 -3.98 -22.62
CA ARG A 163 -18.03 -2.89 -21.88
C ARG A 163 -19.27 -3.32 -21.08
N SER A 164 -19.39 -4.60 -20.77
CA SER A 164 -20.48 -5.16 -19.97
C SER A 164 -19.96 -6.30 -19.11
N ASP A 165 -20.67 -6.61 -18.03
CA ASP A 165 -20.32 -7.77 -17.20
C ASP A 165 -20.42 -9.07 -18.00
N ARG A 166 -19.55 -10.03 -17.67
CA ARG A 166 -19.46 -11.31 -18.34
C ARG A 166 -19.04 -12.41 -17.38
N SER A 167 -19.39 -13.65 -17.74
CA SER A 167 -18.93 -14.81 -17.00
C SER A 167 -17.40 -14.89 -17.03
N LYS A 168 -16.78 -14.88 -15.86
CA LYS A 168 -15.34 -15.01 -15.70
C LYS A 168 -14.96 -16.48 -15.66
N VAL A 169 -13.92 -16.84 -16.40
CA VAL A 169 -13.28 -18.16 -16.28
C VAL A 169 -12.58 -18.21 -14.91
N LYS A 170 -12.70 -19.34 -14.21
CA LYS A 170 -11.92 -19.57 -12.98
C LYS A 170 -10.43 -19.57 -13.32
N ASN A 171 -9.59 -19.00 -12.44
CA ASN A 171 -8.14 -19.00 -12.58
C ASN A 171 -7.64 -18.24 -13.83
N THR A 172 -7.96 -16.95 -13.92
CA THR A 172 -7.46 -16.12 -15.02
C THR A 172 -5.93 -15.96 -14.96
N ALA A 173 -5.30 -15.66 -16.10
CA ALA A 173 -3.86 -15.35 -16.15
C ALA A 173 -3.50 -14.22 -15.18
N VAL A 174 -4.35 -13.20 -15.07
CA VAL A 174 -4.24 -12.10 -14.10
C VAL A 174 -4.16 -12.64 -12.67
N MET A 175 -5.08 -13.53 -12.27
CA MET A 175 -5.06 -14.11 -10.91
C MET A 175 -3.76 -14.91 -10.67
N HIS A 176 -3.30 -15.69 -11.64
CA HIS A 176 -2.03 -16.42 -11.52
C HIS A 176 -0.81 -15.50 -11.42
N MET A 177 -0.81 -14.37 -12.14
CA MET A 177 0.25 -13.36 -12.05
C MET A 177 0.26 -12.66 -10.70
N LEU A 178 -0.90 -12.40 -10.11
CA LEU A 178 -1.04 -11.66 -8.85
C LEU A 178 -0.91 -12.54 -7.59
N ALA A 179 -1.33 -13.81 -7.65
CA ALA A 179 -1.38 -14.70 -6.48
C ALA A 179 -0.05 -14.78 -5.69
N PRO A 180 1.14 -14.89 -6.32
CA PRO A 180 2.43 -14.94 -5.59
C PRO A 180 2.83 -13.63 -4.88
N HIS A 181 2.05 -12.56 -5.06
CA HIS A 181 2.30 -11.23 -4.51
C HIS A 181 1.23 -10.80 -3.50
N ARG A 182 0.19 -11.63 -3.31
CA ARG A 182 -0.89 -11.36 -2.39
C ARG A 182 -0.40 -11.39 -0.94
N TYR A 183 -0.80 -10.39 -0.16
CA TYR A 183 -0.59 -10.37 1.27
C TYR A 183 -1.60 -11.28 1.95
N TYR A 184 -1.10 -12.23 2.74
CA TYR A 184 -1.91 -13.06 3.62
C TYR A 184 -1.65 -12.60 5.05
N SER A 185 -2.63 -11.94 5.65
CA SER A 185 -2.61 -11.73 7.09
C SER A 185 -2.86 -13.09 7.73
N ASN A 186 -1.84 -13.66 8.38
CA ASN A 186 -2.03 -14.80 9.25
C ASN A 186 -2.76 -14.29 10.50
N GLU A 187 -4.09 -14.36 10.50
CA GLU A 187 -4.91 -14.30 11.72
C GLU A 187 -4.80 -15.60 12.51
#